data_AF-A0A6M1NRA9-F1
#
_entry.id   AF-A0A6M1NRA9-F1
#
_cell.length_a   1.000
_cell.length_b   1.000
_cell.length_c   1.000
_cell.angle_alpha   90.00
_cell.angle_beta   90.00
_cell.angle_gamma   90.00
#
_symmetry.space_group_name_H-M   'P 1'
#
loop_
_entity.id
_entity.type
_entity.pdbx_description
1 polymer ?
#
loop_
_entity_poly.entity_id
_entity_poly.type
_entity_poly.pdbx_seq_one_letter_code
_entity_poly.pdbx_strand_id
1 'polypeptide(L)'
;MLVVFLKLLLAQILGDFVLQTKTLVQRRKENVGYLFLHVLIHAIVLVIFFYPELQLYWISIAFITFSHLAIDSLKIWLEGKYPAKPLFFFCIDQILHLAVLGTVAFYNFGFPPLSYELLFSIDTLLYLIAFLLVAVVSPIFLRLFFSKWDKEFEFQNKRKESLMHAGLLIGIMERLIIVLFIQVGFLSGIGFLLAAKSIFRFGDLANAKDTKFTEYILVGTLASFIIAIGIGYALRLALKYT
;
A
#
# COMPACT_ATOMS: atom_id res chain seq x y z
N MET A 1 -8.04 -0.61 24.55
CA MET A 1 -7.87 -1.22 23.22
C MET A 1 -6.88 -0.46 22.32
N LEU A 2 -7.19 0.75 21.83
CA LEU A 2 -6.38 1.43 20.81
C LEU A 2 -4.93 1.70 21.26
N VAL A 3 -4.71 2.25 22.46
CA VAL A 3 -3.36 2.52 22.99
C VAL A 3 -2.51 1.26 23.05
N VAL A 4 -3.07 0.14 23.52
CA VAL A 4 -2.38 -1.15 23.58
C VAL A 4 -2.05 -1.66 22.18
N PHE A 5 -3.01 -1.62 21.25
CA PHE A 5 -2.75 -2.01 19.87
C PHE A 5 -1.66 -1.14 19.21
N LEU A 6 -1.65 0.17 19.45
CA LEU A 6 -0.61 1.07 18.94
C LEU A 6 0.76 0.78 19.56
N LYS A 7 0.86 0.48 20.87
CA LYS A 7 2.10 0.03 21.52
C LYS A 7 2.62 -1.26 20.86
N LEU A 8 1.74 -2.23 20.63
CA LEU A 8 2.09 -3.50 19.96
C LEU A 8 2.56 -3.28 18.52
N LEU A 9 1.82 -2.46 17.75
CA LEU A 9 2.16 -2.13 16.37
C LEU A 9 3.51 -1.40 16.29
N LEU A 10 3.75 -0.44 17.19
CA LEU A 10 5.01 0.27 17.25
C LEU A 10 6.18 -0.66 17.61
N ALA A 11 5.99 -1.57 18.57
CA ALA A 11 6.99 -2.56 18.93
C ALA A 11 7.34 -3.47 17.73
N GLN A 12 6.33 -3.90 16.97
CA GLN A 12 6.54 -4.68 15.74
C GLN A 12 7.33 -3.89 14.69
N ILE A 13 6.95 -2.64 14.42
CA ILE A 13 7.63 -1.77 13.45
C ILE A 13 9.10 -1.54 13.86
N LEU A 14 9.34 -1.26 15.13
CA LEU A 14 10.69 -1.06 15.64
C LEU A 14 11.53 -2.33 15.49
N GLY A 15 10.99 -3.49 15.86
CA GLY A 15 11.71 -4.76 15.72
C GLY A 15 12.04 -5.11 14.27
N ASP A 16 11.03 -5.15 13.39
CA ASP A 16 11.18 -5.66 12.01
C ASP A 16 11.86 -4.67 11.05
N PHE A 17 11.75 -3.35 11.26
CA PHE A 17 12.25 -2.36 10.30
C PHE A 17 13.37 -1.47 10.83
N VAL A 18 13.40 -1.17 12.13
CA VAL A 18 14.38 -0.24 12.70
C VAL A 18 15.57 -0.98 13.29
N LEU A 19 15.30 -2.03 14.08
CA LEU A 19 16.32 -2.79 14.82
C LEU A 19 16.82 -4.01 14.04
N GLN A 20 16.06 -4.49 13.06
CA GLN A 20 16.48 -5.55 12.16
C GLN A 20 17.50 -5.06 11.13
N THR A 21 18.78 -5.32 11.39
CA THR A 21 19.87 -4.93 10.47
C THR A 21 19.95 -5.86 9.24
N LYS A 22 20.50 -5.35 8.13
CA LYS A 22 20.73 -6.16 6.91
C LYS A 22 21.57 -7.42 7.18
N THR A 23 22.56 -7.31 8.06
CA THR A 23 23.41 -8.45 8.46
C THR A 23 22.62 -9.53 9.17
N LEU A 24 21.69 -9.16 10.06
CA LEU A 24 20.81 -10.10 10.76
C LEU A 24 19.93 -10.88 9.77
N VAL A 25 19.34 -10.18 8.79
CA VAL A 25 18.48 -10.76 7.76
C VAL A 25 19.23 -11.71 6.84
N GLN A 26 20.49 -11.42 6.52
CA GLN A 26 21.32 -12.31 5.70
C GLN A 26 21.73 -13.56 6.49
N ARG A 27 22.26 -13.37 7.70
CA ARG A 27 22.80 -14.46 8.51
C ARG A 27 21.75 -15.41 9.09
N ARG A 28 20.50 -14.94 9.30
CA ARG A 28 19.42 -15.82 9.78
C ARG A 28 19.04 -16.95 8.80
N LYS A 29 19.42 -16.84 7.52
CA LYS A 29 19.23 -17.92 6.54
C LYS A 29 20.23 -19.06 6.70
N GLU A 30 21.39 -18.78 7.28
CA GLU A 30 22.51 -19.73 7.44
C GLU A 30 22.61 -20.25 8.88
N ASN A 31 22.25 -19.42 9.85
CA ASN A 31 22.36 -19.74 11.27
C ASN A 31 21.14 -19.25 12.05
N VAL A 32 20.41 -20.21 12.63
CA VAL A 32 19.18 -20.00 13.41
C VAL A 32 19.41 -19.11 14.64
N GLY A 33 20.63 -19.01 15.16
CA GLY A 33 20.97 -18.11 16.25
C GLY A 33 20.66 -16.63 15.97
N TYR A 34 20.78 -16.19 14.71
CA TYR A 34 20.41 -14.82 14.32
C TYR A 34 18.90 -14.60 14.28
N LEU A 35 18.12 -15.66 14.02
CA LEU A 35 16.68 -15.61 14.14
C LEU A 35 16.26 -15.50 15.61
N PHE A 36 16.88 -16.27 16.51
CA PHE A 36 16.62 -16.13 17.95
C PHE A 36 17.03 -14.76 18.48
N LEU A 37 18.15 -14.21 18.01
CA LEU A 37 18.55 -12.84 18.36
C LEU A 37 17.50 -11.81 17.90
N HIS A 38 16.96 -11.96 16.69
CA HIS A 38 15.86 -11.12 16.19
C HIS A 38 14.64 -11.18 17.12
N VAL A 39 14.17 -12.38 17.40
CA VAL A 39 13.00 -12.61 18.25
C VAL A 39 13.22 -12.10 19.67
N LEU A 40 14.45 -12.22 20.20
CA LEU A 40 14.82 -11.68 21.50
C LEU A 40 14.73 -10.14 21.51
N ILE A 41 15.16 -9.47 20.44
CA ILE A 41 15.00 -8.02 20.30
C ILE A 41 13.50 -7.65 20.36
N HIS A 42 12.64 -8.36 19.64
CA HIS A 42 11.19 -8.14 19.71
C HIS A 42 10.64 -8.33 21.14
N ALA A 43 11.04 -9.41 21.82
CA ALA A 43 10.62 -9.66 23.20
C ALA A 43 11.05 -8.55 24.16
N ILE A 44 12.30 -8.08 24.05
CA ILE A 44 12.82 -6.97 24.87
C ILE A 44 12.05 -5.69 24.62
N VAL A 45 11.80 -5.34 23.35
CA VAL A 45 11.03 -4.15 22.99
C VAL A 45 9.62 -4.22 23.57
N LEU A 46 8.94 -5.37 23.45
CA LEU A 46 7.61 -5.57 24.04
C LEU A 46 7.64 -5.43 25.57
N VAL A 47 8.62 -6.02 26.26
CA VAL A 47 8.77 -5.89 27.71
C VAL A 47 8.97 -4.42 28.12
N ILE A 48 9.76 -3.65 27.37
CA ILE A 48 9.96 -2.22 27.64
C ILE A 48 8.65 -1.44 27.52
N PHE A 49 7.88 -1.64 26.43
CA PHE A 49 6.61 -0.93 26.21
C PHE A 49 5.51 -1.26 27.23
N PHE A 50 5.55 -2.48 27.79
CA PHE A 50 4.55 -2.99 28.73
C PHE A 50 5.07 -3.15 30.15
N TYR A 51 6.24 -2.58 30.49
CA TYR A 51 6.87 -2.74 31.80
C TYR A 51 5.93 -2.47 32.99
N PRO A 52 5.15 -1.37 33.02
CA PRO A 52 4.23 -1.11 34.14
C PRO A 52 3.04 -2.09 34.22
N GLU A 53 2.74 -2.77 33.12
CA GLU A 53 1.53 -3.60 32.93
C GLU A 53 1.90 -5.07 32.68
N LEU A 54 3.15 -5.47 33.03
CA LEU A 54 3.71 -6.76 32.62
C LEU A 54 2.89 -7.95 33.15
N GLN A 55 2.39 -7.85 34.38
CA GLN A 55 1.56 -8.89 35.00
C GLN A 55 0.23 -9.09 34.27
N LEU A 56 -0.28 -8.07 33.59
CA LEU A 56 -1.52 -8.16 32.81
C LEU A 56 -1.25 -8.75 31.41
N TYR A 57 -0.13 -8.40 30.79
CA TYR A 57 0.14 -8.70 29.38
C TYR A 57 1.21 -9.78 29.13
N TRP A 58 1.76 -10.44 30.14
CA TRP A 58 2.83 -11.44 29.95
C TRP A 58 2.45 -12.58 29.00
N ILE A 59 1.19 -13.08 29.06
CA ILE A 59 0.69 -14.11 28.13
C ILE A 59 0.68 -13.57 26.70
N SER A 60 0.26 -12.30 26.53
CA SER A 60 0.20 -11.63 25.24
C SER A 60 1.61 -11.46 24.64
N ILE A 61 2.57 -11.01 25.45
CA ILE A 61 3.97 -10.84 25.03
C ILE A 61 4.58 -12.19 24.64
N ALA A 62 4.38 -13.23 25.45
CA ALA A 62 4.85 -14.57 25.14
C ALA A 62 4.24 -15.09 23.82
N PHE A 63 2.93 -14.96 23.66
CA PHE A 63 2.23 -15.40 22.45
C PHE A 63 2.73 -14.69 21.18
N ILE A 64 2.92 -13.36 21.25
CA ILE A 64 3.47 -12.57 20.12
C ILE A 64 4.88 -13.03 19.81
N THR A 65 5.73 -13.20 20.83
CA THR A 65 7.14 -13.61 20.65
C THR A 65 7.25 -14.98 19.97
N PHE A 66 6.46 -15.97 20.42
CA PHE A 66 6.45 -17.30 19.81
C PHE A 66 5.84 -17.31 18.41
N SER A 67 4.78 -16.53 18.20
CA SER A 67 4.16 -16.39 16.89
C SER A 67 5.09 -15.70 15.89
N HIS A 68 5.86 -14.69 16.33
CA HIS A 68 6.90 -14.03 15.54
C HIS A 68 7.95 -15.05 15.08
N LEU A 69 8.50 -15.83 16.01
CA LEU A 69 9.44 -16.91 15.68
C LEU A 69 8.87 -17.90 14.65
N ALA A 70 7.60 -18.30 14.81
CA ALA A 70 6.95 -19.23 13.88
C ALA A 70 6.76 -18.62 12.49
N ILE A 71 6.29 -17.36 12.40
CA ILE A 71 6.06 -16.66 11.15
C ILE A 71 7.38 -16.41 10.41
N ASP A 72 8.40 -15.92 11.10
CA ASP A 72 9.72 -15.67 10.50
C ASP A 72 10.37 -16.98 10.01
N SER A 73 10.22 -18.07 10.77
CA SER A 73 10.69 -19.40 10.35
C SER A 73 9.98 -19.87 9.08
N LEU A 74 8.66 -19.70 9.03
CA LEU A 74 7.84 -20.05 7.86
C LEU A 74 8.25 -19.21 6.64
N LYS A 75 8.50 -17.91 6.82
CA LYS A 75 8.96 -17.01 5.77
C LYS A 75 10.31 -17.43 5.21
N ILE A 76 11.29 -17.73 6.05
CA ILE A 76 12.62 -18.20 5.63
C ILE A 76 12.49 -19.47 4.79
N TRP A 77 11.67 -20.42 5.23
CA TRP A 77 11.40 -21.66 4.50
C TRP A 77 10.74 -21.41 3.14
N LEU A 78 9.70 -20.56 3.09
CA LEU A 78 8.99 -20.20 1.86
C LEU A 78 9.89 -19.46 0.86
N GLU A 79 10.70 -18.51 1.32
CA GLU A 79 11.65 -17.79 0.48
C GLU A 79 12.73 -18.72 -0.10
N GLY A 80 13.18 -19.72 0.67
CA GLY A 80 14.10 -20.75 0.19
C GLY A 80 13.47 -21.63 -0.89
N LYS A 81 12.19 -21.97 -0.76
CA LYS A 81 11.46 -22.81 -1.72
C LYS A 81 11.03 -22.07 -2.99
N TYR A 82 10.71 -20.78 -2.87
CA TYR A 82 10.13 -19.97 -3.96
C TYR A 82 10.82 -18.59 -4.09
N PRO A 83 12.07 -18.51 -4.56
CA PRO A 83 12.85 -17.26 -4.55
C PRO A 83 12.31 -16.15 -5.47
N ALA A 84 11.42 -16.49 -6.42
CA ALA A 84 10.93 -15.57 -7.44
C ALA A 84 9.84 -14.58 -6.96
N LYS A 85 9.36 -14.67 -5.71
CA LYS A 85 8.24 -13.84 -5.21
C LYS A 85 8.53 -13.17 -3.86
N PRO A 86 9.63 -12.40 -3.72
CA PRO A 86 10.04 -11.84 -2.42
C PRO A 86 8.99 -10.88 -1.83
N LEU A 87 8.40 -10.01 -2.67
CA LEU A 87 7.38 -9.06 -2.20
C LEU A 87 6.11 -9.76 -1.69
N PHE A 88 5.69 -10.84 -2.34
CA PHE A 88 4.50 -11.58 -1.94
C PHE A 88 4.67 -12.22 -0.56
N PHE A 89 5.81 -12.87 -0.31
CA PHE A 89 6.09 -13.45 1.00
C PHE A 89 6.29 -12.38 2.07
N PHE A 90 6.88 -11.23 1.74
CA PHE A 90 6.93 -10.08 2.63
C PHE A 90 5.53 -9.58 3.01
N CYS A 91 4.60 -9.45 2.06
CA CYS A 91 3.23 -9.02 2.36
C CYS A 91 2.48 -10.02 3.25
N ILE A 92 2.59 -11.32 2.96
CA ILE A 92 1.98 -12.38 3.79
C ILE A 92 2.52 -12.33 5.21
N ASP A 93 3.83 -12.23 5.35
CA ASP A 93 4.53 -12.09 6.63
C ASP A 93 3.97 -10.92 7.46
N GLN A 94 3.86 -9.73 6.87
CA GLN A 94 3.30 -8.56 7.57
C GLN A 94 1.82 -8.73 7.93
N ILE A 95 1.02 -9.35 7.06
CA ILE A 95 -0.39 -9.66 7.35
C ILE A 95 -0.50 -10.63 8.53
N LEU A 96 0.32 -11.69 8.58
CA LEU A 96 0.32 -12.65 9.67
C LEU A 96 0.71 -12.00 11.00
N HIS A 97 1.73 -11.13 11.00
CA HIS A 97 2.11 -10.37 12.18
C HIS A 97 0.98 -9.45 12.66
N LEU A 98 0.35 -8.68 11.76
CA LEU A 98 -0.80 -7.85 12.11
C LEU A 98 -2.00 -8.66 12.62
N ALA A 99 -2.24 -9.85 12.06
CA ALA A 99 -3.28 -10.77 12.52
C ALA A 99 -3.01 -11.28 13.94
N VAL A 100 -1.75 -11.56 14.30
CA VAL A 100 -1.34 -11.90 15.67
C VAL A 100 -1.62 -10.73 16.61
N LEU A 101 -1.25 -9.50 16.24
CA LEU A 101 -1.53 -8.31 17.06
C LEU A 101 -3.03 -8.08 17.25
N GLY A 102 -3.83 -8.26 16.19
CA GLY A 102 -5.28 -8.18 16.23
C GLY A 102 -5.87 -9.26 17.16
N THR A 103 -5.40 -10.50 17.05
CA THR A 103 -5.82 -11.62 17.91
C THR A 103 -5.54 -11.32 19.39
N VAL A 104 -4.38 -10.77 19.70
CA VAL A 104 -4.03 -10.35 21.07
C VAL A 104 -4.94 -9.21 21.54
N ALA A 105 -5.19 -8.22 20.68
CA ALA A 105 -6.10 -7.13 21.02
C ALA A 105 -7.52 -7.65 21.33
N PHE A 106 -8.04 -8.57 20.50
CA PHE A 106 -9.35 -9.17 20.72
C PHE A 106 -9.40 -10.08 21.95
N TYR A 107 -8.33 -10.82 22.24
CA TYR A 107 -8.23 -11.63 23.45
C TYR A 107 -8.32 -10.77 24.73
N ASN A 108 -7.66 -9.61 24.74
CA ASN A 108 -7.60 -8.75 25.93
C ASN A 108 -8.82 -7.83 26.10
N PHE A 109 -9.43 -7.38 25.00
CA PHE A 109 -10.49 -6.37 25.02
C PHE A 109 -11.85 -6.86 24.50
N GLY A 110 -11.93 -8.13 24.07
CA GLY A 110 -13.08 -8.67 23.36
C GLY A 110 -13.13 -8.24 21.90
N PHE A 111 -14.04 -8.86 21.14
CA PHE A 111 -14.35 -8.38 19.80
C PHE A 111 -15.20 -7.11 19.94
N PRO A 112 -14.82 -5.99 19.29
CA PRO A 112 -15.79 -4.94 19.08
C PRO A 112 -16.98 -5.56 18.32
N PRO A 113 -18.23 -5.19 18.63
CA PRO A 113 -19.36 -5.70 17.88
C PRO A 113 -19.11 -5.40 16.41
N LEU A 114 -18.94 -6.46 15.61
CA LEU A 114 -18.74 -6.33 14.17
C LEU A 114 -20.09 -5.93 13.57
N SER A 115 -20.42 -4.65 13.68
CA SER A 115 -21.66 -4.13 13.12
C SER A 115 -21.55 -4.21 11.61
N TYR A 116 -22.33 -5.11 11.01
CA TYR A 116 -22.55 -5.17 9.56
C TYR A 116 -22.83 -3.77 8.99
N GLU A 117 -23.53 -2.93 9.77
CA GLU A 117 -23.81 -1.53 9.50
C GLU A 117 -22.58 -0.64 9.29
N LEU A 118 -21.42 -0.95 9.90
CA LEU A 118 -20.19 -0.17 9.71
C LEU A 118 -19.48 -0.57 8.42
N LEU A 119 -19.44 -1.87 8.12
CA LEU A 119 -18.84 -2.41 6.88
C LEU A 119 -19.62 -1.98 5.64
N PHE A 120 -20.95 -1.91 5.74
CA PHE A 120 -21.84 -1.47 4.68
C PHE A 120 -22.47 -0.10 4.96
N SER A 121 -21.78 0.73 5.74
CA SER A 121 -22.20 2.13 5.91
C SER A 121 -22.12 2.87 4.58
N ILE A 122 -22.94 3.92 4.43
CA ILE A 122 -22.98 4.70 3.19
C ILE A 122 -21.58 5.27 2.89
N ASP A 123 -20.88 5.78 3.91
CA ASP A 123 -19.52 6.31 3.77
C ASP A 123 -18.53 5.26 3.26
N THR A 124 -18.50 4.07 3.88
CA THR A 124 -17.61 2.98 3.46
C THR A 124 -17.88 2.58 2.01
N LEU A 125 -19.15 2.49 1.62
CA LEU A 125 -19.55 2.16 0.25
C LEU A 125 -19.15 3.25 -0.73
N LEU A 126 -19.32 4.53 -0.38
CA LEU A 126 -18.90 5.65 -1.21
C LEU A 126 -17.38 5.66 -1.43
N TYR A 127 -16.58 5.46 -0.39
CA TYR A 127 -15.13 5.34 -0.52
C TYR A 127 -14.72 4.14 -1.38
N LEU A 128 -15.36 2.99 -1.21
CA LEU A 128 -15.10 1.79 -2.01
C LEU A 128 -15.43 2.01 -3.49
N ILE A 129 -16.60 2.59 -3.78
CA ILE A 129 -17.02 2.92 -5.16
C ILE A 129 -16.02 3.90 -5.78
N ALA A 130 -15.66 4.99 -5.09
CA ALA A 130 -14.70 5.95 -5.60
C ALA A 130 -13.33 5.31 -5.88
N PHE A 131 -12.84 4.45 -4.98
CA PHE A 131 -11.60 3.69 -5.19
C PHE A 131 -11.68 2.81 -6.45
N LEU A 132 -12.76 2.04 -6.62
CA LEU A 132 -12.95 1.19 -7.80
C LEU A 132 -13.07 2.01 -9.09
N LEU A 133 -13.77 3.15 -9.05
CA LEU A 133 -13.86 4.07 -10.18
C LEU A 133 -12.48 4.59 -10.60
N VAL A 134 -11.60 4.92 -9.65
CA VAL A 134 -10.25 5.43 -9.93
C VAL A 134 -9.28 4.32 -10.39
N ALA A 135 -9.27 3.20 -9.67
CA ALA A 135 -8.26 2.15 -9.83
C ALA A 135 -8.58 1.19 -10.98
N VAL A 136 -9.88 0.93 -11.23
CA VAL A 136 -10.32 -0.08 -12.20
C VAL A 136 -11.03 0.57 -13.39
N VAL A 137 -12.10 1.34 -13.14
CA VAL A 137 -12.97 1.83 -14.22
C VAL A 137 -12.30 2.91 -15.08
N SER A 138 -11.66 3.90 -14.45
CA SER A 138 -10.98 5.01 -15.15
C SER A 138 -9.90 4.54 -16.14
N PRO A 139 -8.96 3.63 -15.79
CA PRO A 139 -7.98 3.16 -16.77
C PRO A 139 -8.61 2.36 -17.92
N ILE A 140 -9.70 1.62 -17.69
CA ILE A 140 -10.44 0.95 -18.76
C ILE A 140 -11.09 1.99 -19.68
N PHE A 141 -11.77 2.99 -19.11
CA PHE A 141 -12.41 4.06 -19.87
C PHE A 141 -11.41 4.83 -20.72
N LEU A 142 -10.28 5.26 -20.16
CA LEU A 142 -9.24 5.99 -20.89
C LEU A 142 -8.69 5.15 -22.04
N ARG A 143 -8.43 3.85 -21.82
CA ARG A 143 -7.99 2.94 -22.88
C ARG A 143 -9.01 2.86 -24.03
N LEU A 144 -10.30 2.76 -23.71
CA LEU A 144 -11.35 2.73 -24.72
C LEU A 144 -11.48 4.08 -25.46
N PHE A 145 -11.40 5.19 -24.72
CA PHE A 145 -11.47 6.55 -25.29
C PHE A 145 -10.34 6.79 -26.30
N PHE A 146 -9.13 6.36 -25.97
CA PHE A 146 -7.95 6.54 -26.83
C PHE A 146 -7.73 5.40 -27.85
N SER A 147 -8.49 4.31 -27.78
CA SER A 147 -8.33 3.14 -28.68
C SER A 147 -8.43 3.49 -30.18
N LYS A 148 -9.14 4.57 -30.53
CA LYS A 148 -9.25 5.08 -31.90
C LYS A 148 -7.95 5.73 -32.41
N TRP A 149 -7.14 6.29 -31.52
CA TRP A 149 -5.81 6.83 -31.83
C TRP A 149 -4.73 5.75 -31.77
N ASP A 150 -4.91 4.70 -30.96
CA ASP A 150 -3.97 3.57 -30.85
C ASP A 150 -3.83 2.76 -32.15
N LYS A 151 -4.86 2.73 -33.01
CA LYS A 151 -4.80 2.03 -34.31
C LYS A 151 -3.73 2.58 -35.26
N GLU A 152 -3.25 3.80 -35.04
CA GLU A 152 -2.16 4.43 -35.81
C GLU A 152 -0.77 4.12 -35.22
N PHE A 153 -0.69 3.65 -33.96
CA PHE A 153 0.56 3.45 -33.20
C PHE A 153 0.99 1.97 -33.05
N GLU A 154 0.33 1.05 -33.77
CA GLU A 154 0.69 -0.37 -33.88
C GLU A 154 2.04 -0.63 -34.61
N PHE A 155 2.75 0.41 -35.05
CA PHE A 155 4.14 0.27 -35.49
C PHE A 155 5.10 0.51 -34.31
N GLN A 156 5.84 -0.56 -33.95
CA GLN A 156 7.05 -0.61 -33.09
C GLN A 156 6.87 -1.30 -31.71
N ASN A 157 7.05 -2.62 -31.78
CA ASN A 157 7.85 -3.49 -30.92
C ASN A 157 7.28 -4.14 -29.64
N LYS A 158 7.22 -5.48 -29.76
CA LYS A 158 7.34 -6.64 -28.85
C LYS A 158 8.34 -6.53 -27.66
N ARG A 159 8.41 -5.39 -26.94
CA ARG A 159 9.11 -5.26 -25.63
C ARG A 159 8.23 -4.60 -24.55
N LYS A 160 6.91 -4.78 -24.62
CA LYS A 160 5.93 -3.91 -23.92
C LYS A 160 5.10 -4.57 -22.81
N GLU A 161 5.39 -5.78 -22.33
CA GLU A 161 4.61 -6.33 -21.21
C GLU A 161 5.00 -5.75 -19.84
N SER A 162 6.29 -5.59 -19.50
CA SER A 162 6.67 -5.08 -18.17
C SER A 162 6.47 -3.57 -17.98
N LEU A 163 6.66 -2.77 -19.04
CA LEU A 163 6.49 -1.32 -19.02
C LEU A 163 5.02 -0.89 -19.04
N MET A 164 4.12 -1.70 -19.62
CA MET A 164 2.68 -1.44 -19.66
C MET A 164 2.06 -1.48 -18.25
N HIS A 165 2.60 -2.31 -17.35
CA HIS A 165 2.16 -2.34 -15.95
C HIS A 165 2.61 -1.10 -15.16
N ALA A 166 3.82 -0.59 -15.41
CA ALA A 166 4.33 0.60 -14.72
C ALA A 166 3.52 1.86 -15.06
N GLY A 167 3.21 2.09 -16.35
CA GLY A 167 2.39 3.23 -16.77
C GLY A 167 0.96 3.20 -16.21
N LEU A 168 0.35 2.01 -16.16
CA LEU A 168 -0.95 1.81 -15.53
C LEU A 168 -0.90 2.15 -14.03
N LEU A 169 0.10 1.65 -13.32
CA LEU A 169 0.28 1.89 -11.89
C LEU A 169 0.52 3.38 -11.58
N ILE A 170 1.39 4.04 -12.36
CA ILE A 170 1.62 5.49 -12.24
C ILE A 170 0.29 6.25 -12.41
N GLY A 171 -0.49 5.93 -13.44
CA GLY A 171 -1.78 6.58 -13.66
C GLY A 171 -2.77 6.35 -12.51
N ILE A 172 -2.83 5.14 -11.93
CA ILE A 172 -3.67 4.85 -10.77
C ILE A 172 -3.21 5.67 -9.56
N MET A 173 -1.90 5.69 -9.28
CA MET A 173 -1.32 6.45 -8.16
C MET A 173 -1.62 7.95 -8.26
N GLU A 174 -1.42 8.55 -9.44
CA GLU A 174 -1.71 9.98 -9.66
C GLU A 174 -3.18 10.31 -9.39
N ARG A 175 -4.12 9.50 -9.92
CA ARG A 175 -5.55 9.74 -9.71
C ARG A 175 -5.94 9.57 -8.24
N LEU A 176 -5.37 8.59 -7.52
CA LEU A 176 -5.59 8.42 -6.08
C LEU A 176 -5.06 9.63 -5.29
N ILE A 177 -3.89 10.14 -5.63
CA ILE A 177 -3.32 11.36 -5.02
C ILE A 177 -4.23 12.58 -5.28
N ILE A 178 -4.79 12.72 -6.48
CA ILE A 178 -5.74 13.80 -6.81
C ILE A 178 -7.00 13.69 -5.95
N VAL A 179 -7.61 12.50 -5.87
CA VAL A 179 -8.79 12.29 -5.02
C VAL A 179 -8.47 12.59 -3.55
N LEU A 180 -7.30 12.16 -3.06
CA LEU A 180 -6.83 12.46 -1.71
C LEU A 180 -6.70 13.98 -1.49
N PHE A 181 -6.05 14.71 -2.39
CA PHE A 181 -5.93 16.17 -2.33
C PHE A 181 -7.28 16.87 -2.26
N ILE A 182 -8.29 16.37 -2.98
CA ILE A 182 -9.65 16.92 -2.90
C ILE A 182 -10.29 16.63 -1.54
N GLN A 183 -10.14 15.42 -1.00
CA GLN A 183 -10.71 15.06 0.31
C GLN A 183 -10.08 15.87 1.45
N VAL A 184 -8.76 16.09 1.43
CA VAL A 184 -8.06 16.90 2.45
C VAL A 184 -8.13 18.40 2.19
N GLY A 185 -8.73 18.84 1.07
CA GLY A 185 -8.85 20.25 0.70
C GLY A 185 -7.57 20.92 0.15
N PHE A 186 -6.54 20.15 -0.18
CA PHE A 186 -5.28 20.64 -0.73
C PHE A 186 -5.32 20.77 -2.26
N LEU A 187 -6.18 21.64 -2.78
CA LEU A 187 -6.40 21.80 -4.22
C LEU A 187 -5.15 22.24 -4.99
N SER A 188 -4.29 23.06 -4.38
CA SER A 188 -3.00 23.47 -4.96
C SER A 188 -2.06 22.29 -5.24
N GLY A 189 -2.20 21.19 -4.49
CA GLY A 189 -1.43 19.96 -4.71
C GLY A 189 -1.67 19.35 -6.08
N ILE A 190 -2.87 19.48 -6.64
CA ILE A 190 -3.21 18.99 -7.98
C ILE A 190 -2.38 19.73 -9.04
N GLY A 191 -2.22 21.05 -8.88
CA GLY A 191 -1.37 21.87 -9.73
C GLY A 191 0.11 21.48 -9.64
N PHE A 192 0.60 21.20 -8.43
CA PHE A 192 1.97 20.70 -8.23
C PHE A 192 2.18 19.34 -8.92
N LEU A 193 1.24 18.42 -8.78
CA LEU A 193 1.31 17.10 -9.43
C LEU A 193 1.33 17.23 -10.96
N LEU A 194 0.52 18.12 -11.52
CA LEU A 194 0.50 18.39 -12.96
C LEU A 194 1.84 18.96 -13.43
N ALA A 195 2.38 19.96 -12.71
CA ALA A 195 3.66 20.58 -13.04
C ALA A 195 4.82 19.58 -12.96
N ALA A 196 4.89 18.78 -11.90
CA ALA A 196 5.91 17.74 -11.74
C ALA A 196 5.87 16.73 -12.90
N LYS A 197 4.67 16.31 -13.30
CA LYS A 197 4.49 15.41 -14.45
C LYS A 197 4.96 16.03 -15.76
N SER A 198 4.65 17.31 -15.99
CA SER A 198 5.13 18.04 -17.18
C SER A 198 6.65 18.13 -17.23
N ILE A 199 7.32 18.37 -16.10
CA ILE A 199 8.79 18.46 -16.02
C ILE A 199 9.43 17.11 -16.38
N PHE A 200 8.97 16.00 -15.80
CA PHE A 200 9.51 14.68 -16.11
C PHE A 200 9.28 14.25 -17.57
N ARG A 201 8.23 14.78 -18.21
CA ARG A 201 7.95 14.51 -19.62
C ARG A 201 8.71 15.44 -20.58
N PHE A 202 9.20 16.59 -20.12
CA PHE A 202 9.80 17.62 -20.98
C PHE A 202 11.04 17.12 -21.75
N GLY A 203 11.88 16.29 -21.12
CA GLY A 203 13.07 15.70 -21.78
C GLY A 203 12.74 14.70 -22.90
N ASP A 204 11.65 13.93 -22.75
CA ASP A 204 11.17 12.99 -23.78
C ASP A 204 10.47 13.73 -24.93
N LEU A 205 9.75 14.81 -24.62
CA LEU A 205 9.04 15.66 -25.58
C LEU A 205 9.99 16.53 -26.42
N ALA A 206 11.08 17.03 -25.83
CA ALA A 206 12.09 17.82 -26.54
C ALA A 206 12.88 17.01 -27.59
N ASN A 207 12.95 15.68 -27.42
CA ASN A 207 13.58 14.76 -28.37
C ASN A 207 12.58 14.07 -29.32
N ALA A 208 11.27 14.29 -29.13
CA ALA A 208 10.24 13.70 -29.96
C ALA A 208 10.14 14.45 -31.28
N LYS A 209 10.57 13.81 -32.38
CA LYS A 209 10.32 14.30 -33.75
C LYS A 209 8.84 14.28 -34.15
N ASP A 210 7.97 13.70 -33.31
CA ASP A 210 6.57 13.43 -33.61
C ASP A 210 5.63 14.25 -32.70
N THR A 211 5.08 15.32 -33.24
CA THR A 211 4.16 16.23 -32.54
C THR A 211 2.88 15.51 -32.10
N LYS A 212 2.41 14.53 -32.88
CA LYS A 212 1.19 13.76 -32.58
C LYS A 212 1.32 12.93 -31.30
N PHE A 213 2.49 12.34 -31.06
CA PHE A 213 2.77 11.56 -29.85
C PHE A 213 2.78 12.46 -28.60
N THR A 214 3.33 13.66 -28.73
CA THR A 214 3.36 14.68 -27.68
C THR A 214 1.95 15.13 -27.28
N GLU A 215 1.11 15.45 -28.27
CA GLU A 215 -0.28 15.85 -28.06
C GLU A 215 -1.08 14.71 -27.42
N TYR A 216 -0.91 13.47 -27.89
CA TYR A 216 -1.59 12.30 -27.34
C TYR A 216 -1.32 12.12 -25.84
N ILE A 217 -0.06 12.22 -25.42
CA ILE A 217 0.32 12.12 -24.00
C ILE A 217 -0.30 13.24 -23.16
N LEU A 218 -0.28 14.47 -23.68
CA LEU A 218 -0.82 15.63 -22.98
C LEU A 218 -2.33 15.50 -22.78
N VAL A 219 -3.06 15.15 -23.85
CA VAL A 219 -4.51 14.93 -23.81
C VAL A 219 -4.85 13.75 -22.87
N GLY A 220 -4.09 12.66 -22.92
CA GLY A 220 -4.27 11.52 -22.02
C GLY A 220 -4.11 11.88 -20.55
N THR A 221 -3.12 12.72 -20.23
CA THR A 221 -2.88 13.19 -18.86
C THR A 221 -4.00 14.10 -18.37
N LEU A 222 -4.40 15.09 -19.18
CA LEU A 222 -5.49 16.00 -18.84
C LEU A 222 -6.81 15.25 -18.66
N ALA A 223 -7.15 14.32 -19.56
CA ALA A 223 -8.35 13.50 -19.45
C ALA A 223 -8.36 12.67 -18.15
N SER A 224 -7.23 12.05 -17.80
CA SER A 224 -7.09 11.31 -16.54
C SER A 224 -7.28 12.19 -15.31
N PHE A 225 -6.76 13.42 -15.34
CA PHE A 225 -6.89 14.38 -14.24
C PHE A 225 -8.33 14.86 -14.10
N ILE A 226 -9.01 15.19 -15.20
CA ILE A 226 -10.42 15.59 -15.20
C ILE A 226 -11.29 14.49 -14.57
N ILE A 227 -11.09 13.23 -14.95
CA ILE A 227 -11.83 12.10 -14.37
C ILE A 227 -11.58 11.99 -12.87
N ALA A 228 -10.32 12.06 -12.43
CA ALA A 228 -9.99 11.98 -11.00
C ALA A 228 -10.55 13.15 -10.18
N ILE A 229 -10.51 14.36 -10.74
CA ILE A 229 -11.11 15.55 -10.12
C ILE A 229 -12.62 15.37 -10.00
N GLY A 230 -13.28 14.92 -11.07
CA GLY A 230 -14.71 14.64 -11.08
C GLY A 230 -15.11 13.61 -10.02
N ILE A 231 -14.41 12.47 -9.95
CA ILE A 231 -14.65 11.44 -8.94
C ILE A 231 -14.39 11.98 -7.53
N GLY A 232 -13.30 12.72 -7.32
CA GLY A 232 -12.95 13.27 -6.00
C GLY A 232 -14.00 14.26 -5.47
N TYR A 233 -14.48 15.17 -6.32
CA TYR A 233 -15.56 16.09 -5.92
C TYR A 233 -16.90 15.38 -5.76
N ALA A 234 -17.22 14.41 -6.63
CA ALA A 234 -18.44 13.62 -6.49
C ALA A 234 -18.46 12.86 -5.16
N LEU A 235 -17.35 12.22 -4.78
CA LEU A 235 -17.18 11.57 -3.49
C LEU A 235 -17.36 12.57 -2.34
N ARG A 236 -16.66 13.71 -2.40
CA ARG A 236 -16.72 14.73 -1.34
C ARG A 236 -18.12 15.32 -1.17
N LEU A 237 -18.85 15.51 -2.27
CA LEU A 237 -20.22 15.97 -2.25
C LEU A 237 -21.15 14.90 -1.70
N ALA A 238 -21.03 13.65 -2.14
CA ALA A 238 -21.85 12.54 -1.65
C ALA A 238 -21.70 12.35 -0.13
N LEU A 239 -20.46 12.37 0.38
CA LEU A 239 -20.16 12.29 1.82
C LEU A 239 -20.66 13.48 2.64
N LYS A 240 -21.01 14.61 2.02
CA LYS A 240 -21.60 15.75 2.71
C LYS A 240 -23.09 15.54 3.01
N TYR A 241 -23.74 14.66 2.27
CA TYR A 241 -25.18 14.39 2.38
C TYR A 241 -25.49 13.04 3.05
N THR A 242 -24.48 12.38 3.61
CA THR A 242 -24.60 11.20 4.48
C THR A 242 -24.61 11.62 5.95
#